data_AF-I1CPL7-F1
#
_entry.id   AF-I1CPL7-F1
#
_cell.length_a   1.000
_cell.length_b   1.000
_cell.length_c   1.000
_cell.angle_alpha   90.00
_cell.angle_beta   90.00
_cell.angle_gamma   90.00
#
_symmetry.space_group_name_H-M   'P 1'
#
loop_
_entity.id
_entity.type
_entity.pdbx_description
1 polymer ?
#
loop_
_entity_poly.entity_id
_entity_poly.type
_entity_poly.pdbx_seq_one_letter_code
_entity_poly.pdbx_strand_id
1 'polypeptide(L)'
;MTIVKWAKEHSSQGVLSRHRQGVHSKRKSFLNDADIKGMVLEEIRRMKPAERSLVTIKKFIDEVVIPSKLGVIMQPVPESMLSNHLHEWGYVYRKNKKIIYFDGHEREDVVEYRNIWSKRMLKYMEKMDFYSGETEEDVLEPNALPEGERKCVFITHDESTFYANDGKNDMLLADGENYIRKKGPGLSIMVSEFQCPCHGTMKIQKWSSRKLFKAGTARDGWWTSKHMVEQLKEDAIGLFEALHPNCVAVFLFDNSSNHGAFADDALVASRMTLNEKPWPLSEKFQFRDTVYISRSTDMEEVQSFYYEKEIKKRDKKGNLKTKKKYVISRE
;
A
#
# COMPACT_ATOMS: atom_id res chain seq x y z
N MET A 1 48.01 -20.99 -40.41
CA MET A 1 49.38 -21.10 -39.85
C MET A 1 49.37 -20.51 -38.44
N THR A 2 48.63 -21.11 -37.49
CA THR A 2 48.19 -20.36 -36.29
C THR A 2 48.26 -21.18 -35.00
N ILE A 3 47.86 -22.46 -35.01
CA ILE A 3 47.91 -23.33 -33.82
C ILE A 3 49.35 -23.62 -33.35
N VAL A 4 50.27 -23.91 -34.28
CA VAL A 4 51.68 -24.18 -33.95
C VAL A 4 52.36 -22.95 -33.31
N LYS A 5 51.93 -21.74 -33.69
CA LYS A 5 52.49 -20.49 -33.17
C LYS A 5 52.00 -20.23 -31.74
N TRP A 6 50.70 -20.43 -31.48
CA TRP A 6 50.12 -20.34 -30.15
C TRP A 6 50.61 -21.43 -29.19
N ALA A 7 50.84 -22.65 -29.68
CA ALA A 7 51.41 -23.73 -28.88
C ALA A 7 52.84 -23.39 -28.43
N LYS A 8 53.67 -22.80 -29.31
CA LYS A 8 55.02 -22.32 -28.94
C LYS A 8 54.96 -21.17 -27.93
N GLU A 9 54.00 -20.26 -28.08
CA GLU A 9 53.81 -19.12 -27.18
C GLU A 9 53.39 -19.57 -25.77
N HIS A 10 52.38 -20.44 -25.67
CA HIS A 10 51.98 -21.02 -24.38
C HIS A 10 53.09 -21.86 -23.74
N SER A 11 53.83 -22.62 -24.55
CA SER A 11 54.94 -23.44 -24.04
C SER A 11 56.12 -22.62 -23.53
N SER A 12 56.25 -21.35 -23.93
CA SER A 12 57.34 -20.47 -23.47
C SER A 12 56.92 -19.51 -22.36
N GLN A 13 55.68 -19.04 -22.34
CA GLN A 13 55.21 -18.01 -21.41
C GLN A 13 54.19 -18.52 -20.39
N GLY A 14 53.69 -19.74 -20.52
CA GLY A 14 52.65 -20.32 -19.65
C GLY A 14 51.26 -19.72 -19.82
N VAL A 15 51.11 -18.71 -20.68
CA VAL A 15 49.86 -18.02 -20.99
C VAL A 15 49.83 -17.62 -22.46
N LEU A 16 48.62 -17.57 -23.05
CA LEU A 16 48.42 -17.06 -24.40
C LEU A 16 48.17 -15.55 -24.37
N SER A 17 48.73 -14.80 -25.32
CA SER A 17 48.45 -13.37 -25.48
C SER A 17 46.97 -13.11 -25.77
N ARG A 18 46.39 -12.08 -25.13
CA ARG A 18 45.02 -11.61 -25.45
C ARG A 18 44.98 -10.97 -26.84
N HIS A 19 44.65 -11.75 -27.85
CA HIS A 19 44.41 -11.21 -29.20
C HIS A 19 43.02 -10.56 -29.29
N ARG A 20 42.94 -9.34 -29.83
CA ARG A 20 41.67 -8.66 -30.19
C ARG A 20 41.23 -8.95 -31.64
N GLN A 21 41.75 -10.01 -32.25
CA GLN A 21 41.33 -10.39 -33.60
C GLN A 21 39.92 -10.98 -33.55
N GLY A 22 38.98 -10.36 -34.27
CA GLY A 22 37.56 -10.69 -34.25
C GLY A 22 36.65 -9.66 -33.57
N VAL A 23 37.21 -8.68 -32.86
CA VAL A 23 36.45 -7.58 -32.23
C VAL A 23 36.29 -6.38 -33.16
N HIS A 24 36.30 -6.62 -34.47
CA HIS A 24 35.96 -5.59 -35.45
C HIS A 24 34.52 -5.82 -35.87
N SER A 25 33.62 -4.92 -35.49
CA SER A 25 32.25 -4.97 -35.99
C SER A 25 32.29 -4.92 -37.52
N LYS A 26 31.83 -6.01 -38.17
CA LYS A 26 31.79 -6.11 -39.64
C LYS A 26 30.74 -5.19 -40.26
N ARG A 27 29.80 -4.66 -39.46
CA ARG A 27 28.76 -3.72 -39.87
C ARG A 27 28.63 -2.61 -38.83
N LYS A 28 28.97 -1.38 -39.19
CA LYS A 28 28.67 -0.22 -38.33
C LYS A 28 27.16 0.02 -38.34
N SER A 29 26.54 0.10 -37.15
CA SER A 29 25.15 0.55 -37.03
C SER A 29 25.01 1.96 -37.58
N PHE A 30 23.91 2.25 -38.29
CA PHE A 30 23.61 3.60 -38.77
C PHE A 30 23.38 4.58 -37.60
N LEU A 31 23.03 4.08 -36.42
CA LEU A 31 22.91 4.90 -35.20
C LEU A 31 24.26 5.48 -34.75
N ASN A 32 25.39 4.97 -35.23
CA ASN A 32 26.71 5.57 -34.97
C ASN A 32 27.01 6.80 -35.82
N ASP A 33 26.15 7.10 -36.80
CA ASP A 33 26.27 8.30 -37.62
C ASP A 33 26.00 9.55 -36.77
N ALA A 34 26.86 10.56 -36.92
CA ALA A 34 26.82 11.77 -36.09
C ALA A 34 25.55 12.61 -36.35
N ASP A 35 25.06 12.65 -37.59
CA ASP A 35 23.86 13.40 -37.96
C ASP A 35 22.61 12.70 -37.44
N ILE A 36 22.58 11.36 -37.53
CA ILE A 36 21.48 10.54 -37.00
C ILE A 36 21.41 10.65 -35.49
N LYS A 37 22.56 10.51 -34.80
CA LYS A 37 22.65 10.76 -33.35
C LYS A 37 22.17 12.18 -33.02
N GLY A 38 22.60 13.18 -33.77
CA GLY A 38 22.18 14.58 -33.60
C GLY A 38 20.67 14.76 -33.66
N MET A 39 20.02 14.21 -34.70
CA MET A 39 18.57 14.29 -34.89
C MET A 39 17.80 13.58 -33.78
N VAL A 40 18.21 12.36 -33.40
CA VAL A 40 17.55 11.61 -32.33
C VAL A 40 17.69 12.33 -31.00
N LEU A 41 18.86 12.89 -30.70
CA LEU A 41 19.07 13.68 -29.48
C LEU A 41 18.29 14.99 -29.50
N GLU A 42 18.17 15.66 -30.65
CA GLU A 42 17.35 16.87 -30.77
C GLU A 42 15.87 16.56 -30.51
N GLU A 43 15.35 15.47 -31.07
CA GLU A 43 13.97 15.07 -30.82
C GLU A 43 13.76 14.65 -29.37
N ILE A 44 14.68 13.87 -28.79
CA ILE A 44 14.64 13.55 -27.36
C ILE A 44 14.61 14.83 -26.53
N ARG A 45 15.37 15.87 -26.90
CA ARG A 45 15.36 17.18 -26.22
C ARG A 45 14.03 17.92 -26.40
N ARG A 46 13.40 17.85 -27.59
CA ARG A 46 12.08 18.45 -27.87
C ARG A 46 10.95 17.78 -27.09
N MET A 47 11.00 16.46 -26.91
CA MET A 47 10.02 15.70 -26.14
C MET A 47 10.09 16.06 -24.65
N LYS A 48 8.93 16.12 -23.98
CA LYS A 48 8.91 16.27 -22.52
C LYS A 48 9.49 15.01 -21.86
N PRO A 49 10.23 15.12 -20.75
CA PRO A 49 10.79 13.95 -20.06
C PRO A 49 9.78 12.83 -19.74
N ALA A 50 8.51 13.17 -19.48
CA ALA A 50 7.46 12.20 -19.19
C ALA A 50 7.00 11.36 -20.40
N GLU A 51 7.28 11.84 -21.61
CA GLU A 51 6.88 11.28 -22.92
C GLU A 51 8.04 10.51 -23.58
N ARG A 52 9.27 10.68 -23.08
CA ARG A 52 10.48 9.97 -23.52
C ARG A 52 10.43 8.52 -23.05
N SER A 53 10.00 7.62 -23.93
CA SER A 53 10.09 6.17 -23.73
C SER A 53 10.90 5.53 -24.85
N LEU A 54 11.45 4.35 -24.61
CA LEU A 54 12.11 3.56 -25.66
C LEU A 54 11.19 3.37 -26.88
N VAL A 55 9.89 3.15 -26.64
CA VAL A 55 8.87 3.00 -27.68
C VAL A 55 8.70 4.28 -28.50
N THR A 56 8.60 5.44 -27.83
CA THR A 56 8.43 6.75 -28.49
C THR A 56 9.65 7.09 -29.35
N ILE A 57 10.85 6.86 -28.81
CA ILE A 57 12.12 7.16 -29.50
C ILE A 57 12.33 6.21 -30.67
N LYS A 58 12.02 4.92 -30.50
CA LYS A 58 12.04 3.92 -31.58
C LYS A 58 11.09 4.33 -32.70
N LYS A 59 9.86 4.73 -32.37
CA LYS A 59 8.87 5.20 -33.34
C LYS A 59 9.39 6.39 -34.16
N PHE A 60 10.00 7.38 -33.52
CA PHE A 60 10.62 8.51 -34.22
C PHE A 60 11.76 8.07 -35.16
N ILE A 61 12.61 7.13 -34.72
CA ILE A 61 13.71 6.63 -35.55
C ILE A 61 13.16 5.91 -36.79
N ASP A 62 12.20 5.00 -36.59
CA ASP A 62 11.65 4.18 -37.67
C ASP A 62 10.82 5.01 -38.66
N GLU A 63 10.03 5.98 -38.19
CA GLU A 63 9.09 6.74 -39.02
C GLU A 63 9.66 8.04 -39.59
N VAL A 64 10.67 8.64 -38.95
CA VAL A 64 11.20 9.96 -39.34
C VAL A 64 12.67 9.88 -39.76
N VAL A 65 13.52 9.27 -38.95
CA VAL A 65 14.97 9.30 -39.16
C VAL A 65 15.39 8.39 -40.31
N ILE A 66 14.90 7.15 -40.34
CA ILE A 66 15.24 6.18 -41.40
C ILE A 66 14.78 6.71 -42.78
N PRO A 67 13.52 7.16 -42.97
CA PRO A 67 13.09 7.65 -44.28
C PRO A 67 13.82 8.93 -44.73
N SER A 68 14.10 9.86 -43.80
CA SER A 68 14.68 11.17 -44.15
C SER A 68 16.19 11.14 -44.42
N LYS A 69 16.96 10.26 -43.75
CA LYS A 69 18.43 10.23 -43.85
C LYS A 69 18.98 9.07 -44.64
N LEU A 70 18.27 7.94 -44.67
CA LEU A 70 18.75 6.73 -45.36
C LEU A 70 18.04 6.51 -46.70
N GLY A 71 16.86 7.12 -46.91
CA GLY A 71 16.14 7.05 -48.18
C GLY A 71 15.69 5.64 -48.59
N VAL A 72 15.73 4.68 -47.64
CA VAL A 72 15.39 3.28 -47.85
C VAL A 72 14.46 2.79 -46.75
N ILE A 73 13.54 1.90 -47.09
CA ILE A 73 12.72 1.19 -46.11
C ILE A 73 13.60 0.12 -45.47
N MET A 74 14.01 0.34 -44.23
CA MET A 74 14.75 -0.65 -43.43
C MET A 74 13.81 -1.43 -42.52
N GLN A 75 14.30 -2.57 -42.03
CA GLN A 75 13.65 -3.26 -40.91
C GLN A 75 13.70 -2.36 -39.65
N PRO A 76 12.63 -2.35 -38.83
CA PRO A 76 12.58 -1.56 -37.60
C PRO A 76 13.76 -1.86 -36.67
N VAL A 77 14.27 -0.83 -35.98
CA VAL A 77 15.40 -1.00 -35.07
C VAL A 77 15.00 -1.86 -33.87
N PRO A 78 15.75 -2.92 -33.51
CA PRO A 78 15.49 -3.68 -32.30
C PRO A 78 15.64 -2.82 -31.03
N GLU A 79 14.72 -2.95 -30.08
CA GLU A 79 14.73 -2.16 -28.83
C GLU A 79 16.01 -2.34 -28.02
N SER A 80 16.58 -3.54 -28.01
CA SER A 80 17.86 -3.84 -27.36
C SER A 80 19.02 -3.06 -27.97
N MET A 81 19.02 -2.88 -29.29
CA MET A 81 20.03 -2.08 -29.97
C MET A 81 19.90 -0.61 -29.61
N LEU A 82 18.68 -0.07 -29.61
CA LEU A 82 18.41 1.32 -29.23
C LEU A 82 18.79 1.59 -27.76
N SER A 83 18.43 0.68 -26.85
CA SER A 83 18.76 0.78 -25.43
C SER A 83 20.28 0.88 -25.19
N ASN A 84 21.06 0.04 -25.87
CA ASN A 84 22.52 0.08 -25.78
C ASN A 84 23.10 1.42 -26.28
N HIS A 85 22.60 1.93 -27.41
CA HIS A 85 23.08 3.21 -27.95
C HIS A 85 22.67 4.39 -27.07
N LEU A 86 21.46 4.39 -26.50
CA LEU A 86 21.04 5.42 -25.54
C LEU A 86 21.93 5.43 -24.31
N HIS A 87 22.32 4.26 -23.80
CA HIS A 87 23.28 4.13 -22.71
C HIS A 87 24.65 4.71 -23.10
N GLU A 88 25.18 4.37 -24.27
CA GLU A 88 26.41 4.95 -24.81
C GLU A 88 26.33 6.47 -25.04
N TRP A 89 25.13 7.00 -25.31
CA TRP A 89 24.88 8.43 -25.47
C TRP A 89 24.62 9.16 -24.14
N GLY A 90 24.75 8.47 -23.00
CA GLY A 90 24.64 9.06 -21.67
C GLY A 90 23.25 8.99 -21.03
N TYR A 91 22.31 8.25 -21.62
CA TYR A 91 20.97 8.05 -21.06
C TYR A 91 20.88 6.70 -20.36
N VAL A 92 20.69 6.71 -19.05
CA VAL A 92 20.56 5.50 -18.24
C VAL A 92 19.17 5.40 -17.66
N TYR A 93 18.50 4.26 -17.89
CA TYR A 93 17.24 3.98 -17.21
C TYR A 93 17.47 3.88 -15.70
N ARG A 94 16.92 4.84 -14.93
CA ARG A 94 17.02 4.85 -13.47
C ARG A 94 15.63 4.82 -12.85
N LYS A 95 15.47 3.96 -11.84
CA LYS A 95 14.33 4.02 -10.92
C LYS A 95 14.61 5.12 -9.89
N ASN A 96 13.73 6.11 -9.75
CA ASN A 96 13.69 7.00 -8.59
C ASN A 96 13.13 6.19 -7.42
N LYS A 97 14.03 5.65 -6.60
CA LYS A 97 13.65 4.96 -5.38
C LYS A 97 13.34 5.98 -4.28
N LYS A 98 12.13 5.91 -3.72
CA LYS A 98 11.89 6.35 -2.34
C LYS A 98 12.61 5.36 -1.41
N ILE A 99 13.21 5.85 -0.32
CA ILE A 99 13.92 5.04 0.69
C ILE A 99 12.91 4.09 1.37
N ILE A 100 13.27 2.81 1.57
CA ILE A 100 12.39 1.73 2.06
C ILE A 100 12.35 1.73 3.60
N TYR A 101 11.16 1.54 4.19
CA TYR A 101 10.98 1.30 5.62
C TYR A 101 11.32 -0.17 5.95
N PHE A 102 12.15 -0.41 6.97
CA PHE A 102 12.38 -1.75 7.55
C PHE A 102 11.38 -1.95 8.69
N ASP A 103 10.29 -2.68 8.45
CA ASP A 103 9.18 -2.86 9.40
C ASP A 103 9.34 -4.08 10.34
N GLY A 104 10.46 -4.81 10.25
CA GLY A 104 10.72 -5.97 11.08
C GLY A 104 9.89 -7.22 10.72
N HIS A 105 9.31 -7.28 9.52
CA HIS A 105 8.52 -8.42 9.02
C HIS A 105 9.22 -9.79 9.10
N GLU A 106 10.55 -9.78 9.02
CA GLU A 106 11.40 -10.98 9.08
C GLU A 106 11.84 -11.36 10.51
N ARG A 107 11.34 -10.68 11.54
CA ARG A 107 11.57 -11.10 12.92
C ARG A 107 10.95 -12.47 13.17
N GLU A 108 11.64 -13.30 13.95
CA GLU A 108 11.22 -14.68 14.23
C GLU A 108 9.80 -14.76 14.80
N ASP A 109 9.45 -13.88 15.74
CA ASP A 109 8.12 -13.83 16.36
C ASP A 109 7.01 -13.42 15.38
N VAL A 110 7.31 -12.51 14.46
CA VAL A 110 6.39 -12.09 13.40
C VAL A 110 6.17 -13.21 12.39
N VAL A 111 7.24 -13.92 12.01
CA VAL A 111 7.17 -15.07 11.11
C VAL A 111 6.36 -16.21 11.75
N GLU A 112 6.60 -16.51 13.03
CA GLU A 112 5.82 -17.50 13.77
C GLU A 112 4.33 -17.13 13.81
N TYR A 113 4.00 -15.88 14.15
CA TYR A 113 2.63 -15.40 14.15
C TYR A 113 1.97 -15.54 12.78
N ARG A 114 2.67 -15.15 11.70
CA ARG A 114 2.17 -15.26 10.32
C ARG A 114 1.90 -16.71 9.95
N ASN A 115 2.76 -17.65 10.34
CA ASN A 115 2.52 -19.08 10.11
C ASN A 115 1.25 -19.58 10.81
N ILE A 116 1.03 -19.18 12.06
CA ILE A 116 -0.18 -19.52 12.82
C ILE A 116 -1.42 -18.87 12.18
N TRP A 117 -1.32 -17.61 11.76
CA TRP A 117 -2.38 -16.90 11.07
C TRP A 117 -2.73 -17.56 9.73
N SER A 118 -1.75 -17.90 8.89
CA SER A 118 -1.98 -18.54 7.60
C SER A 118 -2.70 -19.88 7.74
N LYS A 119 -2.33 -20.69 8.74
CA LYS A 119 -3.04 -21.95 9.04
C LYS A 119 -4.50 -21.74 9.44
N ARG A 120 -4.81 -20.64 10.15
CA ARG A 120 -6.21 -20.27 10.45
C ARG A 120 -6.94 -19.81 9.20
N MET A 121 -6.29 -18.99 8.37
CA MET A 121 -6.87 -18.47 7.13
C MET A 121 -7.21 -19.59 6.14
N LEU A 122 -6.34 -20.60 6.02
CA LEU A 122 -6.57 -21.77 5.15
C LEU A 122 -7.89 -22.49 5.46
N LYS A 123 -8.30 -22.59 6.74
CA LYS A 123 -9.58 -23.19 7.12
C LYS A 123 -10.80 -22.42 6.60
N TYR A 124 -10.68 -21.11 6.47
CA TYR A 124 -11.74 -20.29 5.88
C TYR A 124 -11.70 -20.40 4.35
N MET A 125 -10.50 -20.44 3.76
CA MET A 125 -10.30 -20.60 2.32
C MET A 125 -10.88 -21.90 1.77
N GLU A 126 -10.85 -22.99 2.54
CA GLU A 126 -11.51 -24.26 2.17
C GLU A 126 -13.03 -24.12 1.91
N LYS A 127 -13.65 -23.04 2.40
CA LYS A 127 -15.09 -22.76 2.27
C LYS A 127 -15.38 -21.60 1.31
N MET A 128 -14.37 -21.09 0.62
CA MET A 128 -14.47 -19.95 -0.30
C MET A 128 -14.48 -20.42 -1.75
N ASP A 129 -15.04 -19.58 -2.62
CA ASP A 129 -14.81 -19.71 -4.05
C ASP A 129 -13.39 -19.29 -4.40
N PHE A 130 -12.82 -20.00 -5.38
CA PHE A 130 -11.64 -19.57 -6.10
C PHE A 130 -12.01 -19.24 -7.55
N TYR A 131 -11.10 -18.54 -8.20
CA TYR A 131 -11.28 -18.12 -9.58
C TYR A 131 -10.05 -18.56 -10.38
N SER A 132 -10.28 -19.10 -11.56
CA SER A 132 -9.25 -19.53 -12.51
C SER A 132 -9.56 -19.05 -13.92
N GLY A 133 -8.67 -19.32 -14.87
CA GLY A 133 -8.74 -18.76 -16.22
C GLY A 133 -7.78 -17.59 -16.40
N GLU A 134 -7.65 -17.08 -17.63
CA GLU A 134 -6.72 -15.98 -17.93
C GLU A 134 -7.23 -14.65 -17.37
N THR A 135 -8.55 -14.53 -17.18
CA THR A 135 -9.23 -13.35 -16.66
C THR A 135 -10.04 -13.64 -15.39
N GLU A 136 -9.77 -14.75 -14.71
CA GLU A 136 -10.49 -15.20 -13.51
C GLU A 136 -11.99 -15.46 -13.75
N GLU A 137 -12.35 -15.92 -14.96
CA GLU A 137 -13.72 -16.18 -15.39
C GLU A 137 -14.33 -17.48 -14.84
N ASP A 138 -13.51 -18.47 -14.49
CA ASP A 138 -13.97 -19.78 -14.03
C ASP A 138 -14.10 -19.79 -12.51
N VAL A 139 -15.32 -19.99 -12.00
CA VAL A 139 -15.57 -20.11 -10.56
C VAL A 139 -15.37 -21.55 -10.10
N LEU A 140 -14.41 -21.74 -9.20
CA LEU A 140 -14.11 -22.99 -8.52
C LEU A 140 -14.77 -22.98 -7.15
N GLU A 141 -15.94 -23.58 -7.06
CA GLU A 141 -16.67 -23.69 -5.80
C GLU A 141 -15.97 -24.64 -4.82
N PRO A 142 -16.09 -24.41 -3.50
CA PRO A 142 -15.55 -25.34 -2.51
C PRO A 142 -16.27 -26.68 -2.59
N ASN A 143 -15.59 -27.73 -2.11
CA ASN A 143 -16.21 -29.05 -1.95
C ASN A 143 -17.47 -28.96 -1.07
N ALA A 144 -18.37 -29.93 -1.23
CA ALA A 144 -19.61 -30.00 -0.46
C ALA A 144 -19.34 -29.79 1.04
N LEU A 145 -19.91 -28.70 1.57
CA LEU A 145 -19.73 -28.32 2.96
C LEU A 145 -20.54 -29.25 3.87
N PRO A 146 -20.05 -29.57 5.08
CA PRO A 146 -20.81 -30.31 6.07
C PRO A 146 -22.15 -29.64 6.40
N GLU A 147 -23.11 -30.44 6.85
CA GLU A 147 -24.44 -29.94 7.21
C GLU A 147 -24.36 -28.87 8.32
N GLY A 148 -24.99 -27.72 8.08
CA GLY A 148 -24.95 -26.55 8.97
C GLY A 148 -23.80 -25.57 8.71
N GLU A 149 -22.83 -25.91 7.85
CA GLU A 149 -21.79 -24.99 7.42
C GLU A 149 -22.25 -24.10 6.25
N ARG A 150 -21.76 -22.86 6.25
CA ARG A 150 -22.06 -21.87 5.21
C ARG A 150 -20.79 -21.49 4.48
N LYS A 151 -20.95 -21.21 3.19
CA LYS A 151 -19.92 -20.70 2.30
C LYS A 151 -19.34 -19.39 2.84
N CYS A 152 -18.03 -19.27 2.79
CA CYS A 152 -17.32 -18.06 3.19
C CYS A 152 -17.08 -17.17 1.98
N VAL A 153 -17.17 -15.85 2.18
CA VAL A 153 -16.81 -14.85 1.18
C VAL A 153 -15.71 -13.99 1.75
N PHE A 154 -14.59 -13.93 1.03
CA PHE A 154 -13.46 -13.11 1.42
C PHE A 154 -13.71 -11.66 1.06
N ILE A 155 -13.54 -10.76 2.04
CA ILE A 155 -13.72 -9.33 1.84
C ILE A 155 -12.46 -8.62 2.28
N THR A 156 -11.80 -7.95 1.35
CA THR A 156 -10.61 -7.14 1.63
C THR A 156 -11.00 -5.68 1.81
N HIS A 157 -10.25 -4.97 2.65
CA HIS A 157 -10.41 -3.53 2.86
C HIS A 157 -9.04 -2.87 2.89
N ASP A 158 -8.93 -1.70 2.25
CA ASP A 158 -7.76 -0.85 2.32
C ASP A 158 -8.13 0.63 2.05
N GLU A 159 -7.26 1.55 2.44
CA GLU A 159 -7.38 2.98 2.19
C GLU A 159 -6.18 3.51 1.39
N SER A 160 -6.47 4.14 0.26
CA SER A 160 -5.45 4.76 -0.58
C SER A 160 -5.71 6.26 -0.73
N THR A 161 -4.65 7.06 -0.63
CA THR A 161 -4.72 8.51 -0.83
C THR A 161 -4.01 8.91 -2.10
N PHE A 162 -4.75 9.58 -2.98
CA PHE A 162 -4.24 10.14 -4.24
C PHE A 162 -4.13 11.65 -4.10
N TYR A 163 -3.02 12.20 -4.57
CA TYR A 163 -2.75 13.64 -4.53
C TYR A 163 -2.74 14.25 -5.94
N ALA A 164 -3.17 15.50 -6.05
CA ALA A 164 -3.26 16.23 -7.32
C ALA A 164 -1.90 16.41 -8.01
N ASN A 165 -0.80 16.43 -7.25
CA ASN A 165 0.56 16.50 -7.79
C ASN A 165 1.28 15.14 -7.76
N ASP A 166 0.58 14.03 -7.55
CA ASP A 166 1.18 12.72 -7.76
C ASP A 166 1.64 12.60 -9.22
N GLY A 167 2.84 12.09 -9.40
CA GLY A 167 3.48 11.98 -10.70
C GLY A 167 4.44 10.81 -10.73
N LYS A 168 5.05 10.56 -11.90
CA LYS A 168 6.01 9.47 -12.06
C LYS A 168 7.14 9.62 -11.04
N ASN A 169 7.40 8.54 -10.31
CA ASN A 169 8.57 8.49 -9.46
C ASN A 169 9.81 8.59 -10.35
N ASP A 170 9.93 7.74 -11.36
CA ASP A 170 11.10 7.60 -12.24
C ASP A 170 11.23 8.72 -13.28
N MET A 171 12.42 9.32 -13.36
CA MET A 171 12.78 10.36 -14.32
C MET A 171 14.23 10.16 -14.76
N LEU A 172 14.49 10.24 -16.08
CA LEU A 172 15.85 10.36 -16.60
C LEU A 172 16.23 11.84 -16.62
N LEU A 173 17.30 12.19 -15.87
CA LEU A 173 17.86 13.53 -15.76
C LEU A 173 19.26 13.53 -16.40
N ALA A 174 19.63 14.60 -17.10
CA ALA A 174 20.99 14.79 -17.61
C ALA A 174 21.99 15.07 -16.46
N ASP A 175 23.29 14.92 -16.72
CA ASP A 175 24.34 15.23 -15.74
C ASP A 175 24.30 16.74 -15.38
N GLY A 176 24.10 17.04 -14.10
CA GLY A 176 23.89 18.41 -13.59
C GLY A 176 22.45 18.95 -13.68
N GLU A 177 21.47 18.19 -14.18
CA GLU A 177 20.07 18.63 -14.28
C GLU A 177 19.31 18.47 -12.96
N ASN A 178 18.76 19.57 -12.46
CA ASN A 178 17.89 19.57 -11.28
C ASN A 178 16.43 19.80 -11.69
N TYR A 179 15.58 18.78 -11.51
CA TYR A 179 14.14 18.89 -11.75
C TYR A 179 13.40 19.20 -10.44
N ILE A 180 12.79 20.39 -10.37
CA ILE A 180 12.02 20.85 -9.21
C ILE A 180 10.55 20.51 -9.41
N ARG A 181 10.01 19.62 -8.57
CA ARG A 181 8.57 19.34 -8.52
C ARG A 181 7.81 20.53 -7.93
N LYS A 182 6.52 20.68 -8.29
CA LYS A 182 5.63 21.61 -7.59
C LYS A 182 5.74 21.36 -6.08
N LYS A 183 5.84 22.45 -5.32
CA LYS A 183 6.01 22.37 -3.87
C LYS A 183 4.76 21.75 -3.25
N GLY A 184 4.96 20.64 -2.55
CA GLY A 184 3.90 19.92 -1.84
C GLY A 184 3.03 19.03 -2.74
N PRO A 185 2.28 18.10 -2.13
CA PRO A 185 1.52 17.09 -2.87
C PRO A 185 0.22 17.64 -3.52
N GLY A 186 -0.23 18.84 -3.14
CA GLY A 186 -1.49 19.41 -3.63
C GLY A 186 -2.71 18.81 -2.92
N LEU A 187 -3.91 19.00 -3.49
CA LEU A 187 -5.16 18.48 -2.92
C LEU A 187 -5.19 16.95 -2.96
N SER A 188 -5.68 16.32 -1.90
CA SER A 188 -5.84 14.87 -1.82
C SER A 188 -7.28 14.40 -1.98
N ILE A 189 -7.45 13.16 -2.40
CA ILE A 189 -8.67 12.36 -2.25
C ILE A 189 -8.26 11.01 -1.69
N MET A 190 -8.86 10.64 -0.57
CA MET A 190 -8.73 9.32 0.01
C MET A 190 -9.89 8.46 -0.48
N VAL A 191 -9.58 7.22 -0.86
CA VAL A 191 -10.53 6.20 -1.25
C VAL A 191 -10.42 5.08 -0.22
N SER A 192 -11.49 4.81 0.50
CA SER A 192 -11.61 3.67 1.42
C SER A 192 -12.62 2.70 0.83
N GLU A 193 -12.27 1.42 0.67
CA GLU A 193 -13.08 0.50 -0.11
C GLU A 193 -13.05 -0.92 0.42
N PHE A 194 -14.23 -1.55 0.50
CA PHE A 194 -14.35 -2.99 0.70
C PHE A 194 -14.63 -3.70 -0.62
N GLN A 195 -13.85 -4.74 -0.92
CA GLN A 195 -14.00 -5.53 -2.14
C GLN A 195 -14.18 -7.01 -1.82
N CYS A 196 -14.95 -7.71 -2.67
CA CYS A 196 -15.00 -9.16 -2.67
C CYS A 196 -14.69 -9.70 -4.08
N PRO A 197 -14.11 -10.91 -4.20
CA PRO A 197 -13.68 -11.44 -5.50
C PRO A 197 -14.76 -11.44 -6.59
N CYS A 198 -15.98 -11.84 -6.26
CA CYS A 198 -17.09 -11.94 -7.22
C CYS A 198 -17.65 -10.61 -7.72
N HIS A 199 -17.52 -9.51 -6.96
CA HIS A 199 -18.14 -8.22 -7.32
C HIS A 199 -17.12 -7.09 -7.49
N GLY A 200 -15.85 -7.29 -7.13
CA GLY A 200 -14.91 -6.20 -6.90
C GLY A 200 -15.48 -5.28 -5.82
N THR A 201 -15.76 -4.02 -6.18
CA THR A 201 -16.50 -3.11 -5.31
C THR A 201 -17.92 -3.62 -5.05
N MET A 202 -18.26 -3.96 -3.81
CA MET A 202 -19.64 -4.31 -3.45
C MET A 202 -20.56 -3.11 -3.69
N LYS A 203 -21.61 -3.31 -4.51
CA LYS A 203 -22.49 -2.22 -4.92
C LYS A 203 -23.87 -2.72 -5.33
N ILE A 204 -24.90 -2.05 -4.83
CA ILE A 204 -26.29 -2.20 -5.25
C ILE A 204 -26.80 -0.83 -5.69
N GLN A 205 -27.05 -0.65 -6.98
CA GLN A 205 -27.48 0.62 -7.57
C GLN A 205 -26.55 1.80 -7.19
N LYS A 206 -26.97 2.69 -6.28
CA LYS A 206 -26.18 3.83 -5.79
C LYS A 206 -25.48 3.56 -4.45
N TRP A 207 -25.84 2.49 -3.76
CA TRP A 207 -25.21 2.09 -2.50
C TRP A 207 -23.93 1.32 -2.79
N SER A 208 -22.81 1.78 -2.26
CA SER A 208 -21.48 1.23 -2.55
C SER A 208 -20.65 1.15 -1.30
N SER A 209 -19.83 0.10 -1.21
CA SER A 209 -18.85 -0.08 -0.13
C SER A 209 -17.65 0.85 -0.23
N ARG A 210 -17.54 1.67 -1.30
CA ARG A 210 -16.49 2.67 -1.50
C ARG A 210 -16.90 4.03 -0.92
N LYS A 211 -16.03 4.60 -0.09
CA LYS A 211 -16.11 6.00 0.34
C LYS A 211 -15.00 6.84 -0.27
N LEU A 212 -15.38 8.02 -0.75
CA LEU A 212 -14.45 9.07 -1.16
C LEU A 212 -14.40 10.11 -0.04
N PHE A 213 -13.20 10.41 0.44
CA PHE A 213 -12.98 11.32 1.54
C PHE A 213 -11.99 12.42 1.14
N LYS A 214 -12.42 13.67 1.25
CA LYS A 214 -11.63 14.84 0.88
C LYS A 214 -10.86 15.34 2.11
N ALA A 215 -9.69 14.76 2.35
CA ALA A 215 -8.88 15.12 3.51
C ALA A 215 -8.38 16.57 3.48
N GLY A 216 -8.34 17.23 4.65
CA GLY A 216 -7.72 18.54 4.87
C GLY A 216 -8.57 19.53 5.66
N THR A 217 -7.91 20.59 6.17
CA THR A 217 -8.57 21.72 6.83
C THR A 217 -9.52 22.42 5.86
N ALA A 218 -10.73 22.75 6.32
CA ALA A 218 -11.84 23.27 5.51
C ALA A 218 -12.37 22.31 4.41
N ARG A 219 -12.12 21.00 4.56
CA ARG A 219 -12.72 19.92 3.77
C ARG A 219 -13.40 18.92 4.72
N ASP A 220 -13.35 17.63 4.45
CA ASP A 220 -14.00 16.60 5.26
C ASP A 220 -13.25 16.31 6.56
N GLY A 221 -12.11 16.98 6.80
CA GLY A 221 -11.29 16.81 7.98
C GLY A 221 -10.26 15.69 7.81
N TRP A 222 -10.12 14.85 8.82
CA TRP A 222 -9.18 13.72 8.85
C TRP A 222 -9.95 12.42 8.96
N TRP A 223 -9.50 11.40 8.24
CA TRP A 223 -10.06 10.05 8.36
C TRP A 223 -9.73 9.48 9.73
N THR A 224 -10.74 8.95 10.42
CA THR A 224 -10.59 8.41 11.78
C THR A 224 -11.23 7.03 11.85
N SER A 225 -10.88 6.27 12.89
CA SER A 225 -11.50 4.98 13.18
C SER A 225 -13.03 5.03 13.18
N LYS A 226 -13.63 6.14 13.64
CA LYS A 226 -15.08 6.35 13.61
C LYS A 226 -15.65 6.27 12.18
N HIS A 227 -15.01 6.92 11.21
CA HIS A 227 -15.44 6.88 9.81
C HIS A 227 -15.36 5.46 9.23
N MET A 228 -14.31 4.70 9.58
CA MET A 228 -14.15 3.30 9.18
C MET A 228 -15.25 2.42 9.79
N VAL A 229 -15.51 2.55 11.10
CA VAL A 229 -16.58 1.80 11.78
C VAL A 229 -17.94 2.13 11.19
N GLU A 230 -18.21 3.39 10.88
CA GLU A 230 -19.44 3.80 10.19
C GLU A 230 -19.53 3.18 8.79
N GLN A 231 -18.46 3.19 8.00
CA GLN A 231 -18.45 2.52 6.69
C GLN A 231 -18.68 1.00 6.79
N LEU A 232 -18.04 0.35 7.76
CA LEU A 232 -18.21 -1.09 7.98
C LEU A 232 -19.66 -1.43 8.31
N LYS A 233 -20.26 -0.69 9.26
CA LYS A 233 -21.63 -0.93 9.73
C LYS A 233 -22.70 -0.56 8.71
N GLU A 234 -22.61 0.65 8.17
CA GLU A 234 -23.68 1.22 7.33
C GLU A 234 -23.60 0.74 5.89
N ASP A 235 -22.40 0.45 5.38
CA ASP A 235 -22.20 0.10 3.97
C ASP A 235 -21.77 -1.36 3.78
N ALA A 236 -20.65 -1.77 4.36
CA ALA A 236 -20.04 -3.06 4.02
C ALA A 236 -20.85 -4.27 4.49
N ILE A 237 -21.32 -4.29 5.75
CA ILE A 237 -22.11 -5.41 6.30
C ILE A 237 -23.45 -5.53 5.57
N GLY A 238 -24.18 -4.43 5.42
CA GLY A 238 -25.48 -4.45 4.76
C GLY A 238 -25.38 -4.85 3.28
N LEU A 239 -24.39 -4.33 2.55
CA LEU A 239 -24.15 -4.75 1.16
C LEU A 239 -23.78 -6.23 1.07
N PHE A 240 -22.95 -6.71 2.01
CA PHE A 240 -22.58 -8.12 2.05
C PHE A 240 -23.81 -9.02 2.23
N GLU A 241 -24.65 -8.73 3.22
CA GLU A 241 -25.86 -9.53 3.51
C GLU A 241 -26.83 -9.56 2.33
N ALA A 242 -26.95 -8.44 1.60
CA ALA A 242 -27.82 -8.34 0.43
C ALA A 242 -27.24 -9.07 -0.80
N LEU A 243 -25.91 -9.01 -1.01
CA LEU A 243 -25.25 -9.63 -2.17
C LEU A 243 -24.98 -11.13 -1.97
N HIS A 244 -24.81 -11.59 -0.72
CA HIS A 244 -24.40 -12.94 -0.39
C HIS A 244 -25.32 -13.56 0.68
N PRO A 245 -26.60 -13.80 0.36
CA PRO A 245 -27.51 -14.46 1.30
C PRO A 245 -26.96 -15.83 1.69
N ASN A 246 -27.12 -16.21 2.96
CA ASN A 246 -26.66 -17.47 3.53
C ASN A 246 -25.13 -17.71 3.48
N CYS A 247 -24.33 -16.67 3.27
CA CYS A 247 -22.87 -16.76 3.35
C CYS A 247 -22.33 -16.17 4.67
N VAL A 248 -21.06 -16.41 4.95
CA VAL A 248 -20.32 -15.83 6.07
C VAL A 248 -19.21 -14.93 5.52
N ALA A 249 -19.20 -13.66 5.93
CA ALA A 249 -18.14 -12.74 5.56
C ALA A 249 -16.86 -13.03 6.37
N VAL A 250 -15.72 -13.05 5.67
CA VAL A 250 -14.38 -13.06 6.26
C VAL A 250 -13.68 -11.77 5.88
N PHE A 251 -13.74 -10.78 6.76
CA PHE A 251 -13.12 -9.48 6.55
C PHE A 251 -11.63 -9.52 6.87
N LEU A 252 -10.80 -9.04 5.94
CA LEU A 252 -9.39 -8.79 6.13
C LEU A 252 -9.15 -7.27 6.24
N PHE A 253 -8.50 -6.88 7.33
CA PHE A 253 -8.00 -5.53 7.56
C PHE A 253 -6.49 -5.56 7.73
N ASP A 254 -5.84 -4.45 7.42
CA ASP A 254 -4.46 -4.23 7.86
C ASP A 254 -4.41 -3.93 9.36
N ASN A 255 -3.20 -3.82 9.92
CA ASN A 255 -3.00 -3.48 11.32
C ASN A 255 -2.64 -2.00 11.49
N SER A 256 -3.31 -1.10 10.76
CA SER A 256 -3.11 0.33 10.96
C SER A 256 -3.60 0.76 12.34
N SER A 257 -2.99 1.83 12.88
CA SER A 257 -3.41 2.41 14.16
C SER A 257 -4.88 2.84 14.21
N ASN A 258 -5.50 3.09 13.04
CA ASN A 258 -6.92 3.42 12.95
C ASN A 258 -7.80 2.16 13.18
N HIS A 259 -7.41 0.99 12.68
CA HIS A 259 -8.13 -0.26 12.97
C HIS A 259 -7.90 -0.75 14.40
N GLY A 260 -6.73 -0.46 14.97
CA GLY A 260 -6.39 -0.75 16.37
C GLY A 260 -6.95 0.24 17.40
N ALA A 261 -7.80 1.19 16.99
CA ALA A 261 -8.32 2.20 17.88
C ALA A 261 -9.31 1.62 18.90
N PHE A 262 -9.05 1.84 20.18
CA PHE A 262 -9.99 1.52 21.25
C PHE A 262 -11.23 2.42 21.18
N ALA A 263 -12.40 1.85 21.52
CA ALA A 263 -13.64 2.60 21.68
C ALA A 263 -13.45 3.82 22.62
N ASP A 264 -14.27 4.85 22.45
CA ASP A 264 -14.15 6.08 23.23
C ASP A 264 -14.33 5.83 24.74
N ASP A 265 -15.11 4.81 25.08
CA ASP A 265 -15.42 4.36 26.44
C ASP A 265 -14.56 3.20 26.95
N ALA A 266 -13.60 2.74 26.15
CA ALA A 266 -12.73 1.64 26.53
C ALA A 266 -11.85 2.01 27.73
N LEU A 267 -11.66 1.03 28.61
CA LEU A 267 -10.72 1.10 29.73
C LEU A 267 -9.28 1.07 29.20
N VAL A 268 -8.67 2.25 29.11
CA VAL A 268 -7.29 2.43 28.65
C VAL A 268 -6.53 3.20 29.72
N ALA A 269 -5.53 2.56 30.32
CA ALA A 269 -4.74 3.11 31.43
C ALA A 269 -4.21 4.53 31.14
N SER A 270 -3.77 4.81 29.90
CA SER A 270 -3.28 6.14 29.52
C SER A 270 -4.34 7.25 29.47
N ARG A 271 -5.63 6.89 29.42
CA ARG A 271 -6.77 7.82 29.48
C ARG A 271 -7.27 8.04 30.92
N MET A 272 -6.79 7.24 31.87
CA MET A 272 -7.26 7.25 33.25
C MET A 272 -6.60 8.37 34.06
N THR A 273 -7.33 8.88 35.05
CA THR A 273 -6.87 9.98 35.90
C THR A 273 -6.25 9.46 37.18
N LEU A 274 -5.03 9.90 37.50
CA LEU A 274 -4.31 9.51 38.72
C LEU A 274 -5.01 9.93 40.03
N ASN A 275 -5.86 10.95 39.96
CA ASN A 275 -6.57 11.50 41.11
C ASN A 275 -8.08 11.40 40.89
N GLU A 276 -8.80 11.13 41.97
CA GLU A 276 -10.27 11.18 41.97
C GLU A 276 -10.77 12.56 41.52
N LYS A 277 -11.80 12.54 40.68
CA LYS A 277 -12.44 13.77 40.18
C LYS A 277 -13.96 13.67 40.26
N PRO A 278 -14.66 14.78 40.54
CA PRO A 278 -16.12 14.83 40.50
C PRO A 278 -16.70 14.65 39.09
N TRP A 279 -17.78 13.89 38.99
CA TRP A 279 -18.66 13.75 37.82
C TRP A 279 -19.92 14.62 37.96
N PRO A 280 -20.58 15.09 36.87
CA PRO A 280 -20.15 15.02 35.48
C PRO A 280 -19.19 16.15 35.15
N LEU A 281 -18.20 15.83 34.35
CA LEU A 281 -17.41 16.81 33.62
C LEU A 281 -17.69 16.58 32.14
N SER A 282 -17.60 17.64 31.35
CA SER A 282 -17.48 17.58 29.88
C SER A 282 -16.11 16.98 29.48
N GLU A 283 -15.63 15.96 30.20
CA GLU A 283 -14.34 15.34 29.92
C GLU A 283 -14.42 14.57 28.60
N LYS A 284 -13.26 14.48 27.97
CA LYS A 284 -13.05 13.83 26.69
C LYS A 284 -13.29 12.32 26.74
N PHE A 285 -13.19 11.69 27.92
CA PHE A 285 -13.28 10.24 28.09
C PHE A 285 -14.27 9.87 29.19
N GLN A 286 -15.14 8.90 28.91
CA GLN A 286 -16.11 8.34 29.83
C GLN A 286 -16.02 6.83 29.74
N PHE A 287 -15.70 6.16 30.82
CA PHE A 287 -15.40 4.73 30.80
C PHE A 287 -16.66 3.90 30.99
N ARG A 288 -16.73 2.73 30.32
CA ARG A 288 -17.77 1.74 30.59
C ARG A 288 -17.40 0.87 31.79
N ASP A 289 -18.42 0.26 32.39
CA ASP A 289 -18.21 -0.77 33.40
C ASP A 289 -17.53 -1.99 32.79
N THR A 290 -16.76 -2.72 33.59
CA THR A 290 -16.13 -3.99 33.21
C THR A 290 -16.62 -5.13 34.08
N VAL A 291 -16.41 -6.36 33.62
CA VAL A 291 -16.72 -7.56 34.38
C VAL A 291 -15.40 -8.27 34.68
N TYR A 292 -15.24 -8.73 35.92
CA TYR A 292 -14.13 -9.57 36.33
C TYR A 292 -14.65 -10.80 37.07
N ILE A 293 -13.89 -11.89 37.04
CA ILE A 293 -14.18 -13.07 37.86
C ILE A 293 -13.53 -12.87 39.21
N SER A 294 -14.35 -12.79 40.26
CA SER A 294 -13.89 -12.56 41.62
C SER A 294 -13.25 -13.83 42.19
N ARG A 295 -11.99 -13.73 42.63
CA ARG A 295 -11.24 -14.87 43.17
C ARG A 295 -11.85 -15.45 44.45
N SER A 296 -12.70 -14.68 45.15
CA SER A 296 -13.36 -15.11 46.37
C SER A 296 -14.69 -15.82 46.12
N THR A 297 -15.42 -15.43 45.08
CA THR A 297 -16.77 -15.92 44.80
C THR A 297 -16.85 -16.82 43.57
N ASP A 298 -15.80 -16.83 42.73
CA ASP A 298 -15.74 -17.47 41.42
C ASP A 298 -16.92 -17.09 40.50
N MET A 299 -17.51 -15.92 40.76
CA MET A 299 -18.62 -15.35 40.00
C MET A 299 -18.17 -14.10 39.25
N GLU A 300 -18.87 -13.81 38.15
CA GLU A 300 -18.75 -12.54 37.44
C GLU A 300 -19.27 -11.40 38.30
N GLU A 301 -18.39 -10.46 38.61
CA GLU A 301 -18.71 -9.24 39.32
C GLU A 301 -18.51 -8.03 38.40
N VAL A 302 -19.46 -7.10 38.43
CA VAL A 302 -19.39 -5.85 37.67
C VAL A 302 -18.57 -4.84 38.48
N GLN A 303 -17.49 -4.34 37.87
CA GLN A 303 -16.69 -3.26 38.40
C GLN A 303 -17.05 -1.96 37.68
N SER A 304 -17.65 -1.02 38.42
CA SER A 304 -17.86 0.34 37.93
C SER A 304 -16.67 1.23 38.27
N PHE A 305 -16.32 2.10 37.31
CA PHE A 305 -15.32 3.16 37.51
C PHE A 305 -15.88 4.38 38.24
N TYR A 306 -17.18 4.42 38.48
CA TYR A 306 -17.88 5.56 39.06
C TYR A 306 -18.55 5.16 40.37
N TYR A 307 -18.33 5.93 41.42
CA TYR A 307 -18.97 5.68 42.71
C TYR A 307 -19.38 6.96 43.42
N GLU A 308 -20.34 6.86 44.34
CA GLU A 308 -20.78 7.99 45.15
C GLU A 308 -19.83 8.20 46.34
N LYS A 309 -19.27 9.40 46.48
CA LYS A 309 -18.41 9.81 47.60
C LYS A 309 -19.02 10.97 48.37
N GLU A 310 -19.07 10.82 49.69
CA GLU A 310 -19.45 11.92 50.59
C GLU A 310 -18.24 12.81 50.91
N ILE A 311 -18.37 14.09 50.57
CA ILE A 311 -17.36 15.11 50.87
C ILE A 311 -17.90 16.01 51.97
N LYS A 312 -17.20 16.03 53.11
CA LYS A 312 -17.48 16.95 54.22
C LYS A 312 -16.67 18.22 54.04
N LYS A 313 -17.34 19.38 53.90
CA LYS A 313 -16.69 20.69 53.78
C LYS A 313 -17.26 21.64 54.83
N ARG A 314 -16.41 22.44 55.47
CA ARG A 314 -16.86 23.52 56.36
C ARG A 314 -17.29 24.74 55.55
N ASP A 315 -18.42 25.33 55.90
CA ASP A 315 -18.85 26.61 55.32
C ASP A 315 -18.04 27.78 55.90
N LYS A 316 -18.24 29.00 55.34
CA LYS A 316 -17.56 30.22 55.82
C LYS A 316 -17.89 30.57 57.27
N LYS A 317 -18.89 29.92 57.89
CA LYS A 317 -19.32 30.09 59.28
C LYS A 317 -18.86 28.93 60.18
N GLY A 318 -18.08 27.98 59.65
CA GLY A 318 -17.52 26.85 60.40
C GLY A 318 -18.41 25.61 60.50
N ASN A 319 -19.63 25.63 59.94
CA ASN A 319 -20.53 24.48 60.01
C ASN A 319 -20.10 23.39 59.01
N LEU A 320 -20.09 22.13 59.46
CA LEU A 320 -19.84 20.99 58.58
C LEU A 320 -21.05 20.77 57.66
N LYS A 321 -20.83 20.81 56.34
CA LYS A 321 -21.80 20.40 55.34
C LYS A 321 -21.29 19.17 54.62
N THR A 322 -22.13 18.14 54.55
CA THR A 322 -21.87 16.93 53.75
C THR A 322 -22.49 17.13 52.37
N LYS A 323 -21.73 16.88 51.31
CA LYS A 323 -22.21 16.86 49.94
C LYS A 323 -21.82 15.54 49.29
N LYS A 324 -22.78 14.81 48.76
CA LYS A 324 -22.57 13.64 47.92
C LYS A 324 -22.11 14.08 46.53
N LYS A 325 -21.10 13.40 45.99
CA LYS A 325 -20.62 13.59 44.62
C LYS A 325 -20.33 12.23 44.00
N TYR A 326 -20.75 12.02 42.76
CA TYR A 326 -20.21 10.95 41.95
C TYR A 326 -18.75 11.26 41.60
N VAL A 327 -17.86 10.29 41.71
CA VAL A 327 -16.43 10.42 41.45
C VAL A 327 -15.93 9.25 40.62
N ILE A 328 -14.95 9.52 39.75
CA ILE A 328 -14.17 8.49 39.06
C ILE A 328 -13.16 7.90 40.05
N SER A 329 -13.05 6.57 40.05
CA SER A 329 -12.11 5.83 40.89
C SER A 329 -10.65 6.04 40.50
N ARG A 330 -9.79 5.84 41.49
CA ARG A 330 -8.34 5.86 41.35
C ARG A 330 -7.88 4.41 41.19
N GLU A 331 -6.99 4.16 40.24
CA GLU A 331 -6.11 2.99 40.28
C GLU A 331 -4.80 3.34 40.99
#